data_AF-A0A7J6P7M4-F1
#
_entry.id   AF-A0A7J6P7M4-F1
#
_cell.length_a   1.000
_cell.length_b   1.000
_cell.length_c   1.000
_cell.angle_alpha   90.00
_cell.angle_beta   90.00
_cell.angle_gamma   90.00
#
_symmetry.space_group_name_H-M   'P 1'
#
loop_
_entity.id
_entity.type
_entity.pdbx_description
1 polymer ?
#
loop_
_entity_poly.entity_id
_entity_poly.type
_entity_poly.pdbx_seq_one_letter_code
_entity_poly.pdbx_strand_id
1 'polypeptide(L)'
;MKTSGVAIVNRLDDLGVLSRIAGLGERRGTLMMRISIGRERYYHISLSTGRCRVIRDKDDPLFEEMQKCERERAKSLEEAKTSSRVDPEFVDWEEAQKLASSSRRKKSLEERSSMSEYAASDVAKEDTNPSSPAGDSPARKAATEGPRKDYKIGRVAKFDQTRGFGFIYRSYEDSPSPSQRHHFEDDEVLFVHRKGIAGSTLEKPLNLDPGAPVRYLVSSERESAVSSTKTRDQAVDVSMLSDPTDVDSVLPIHDPDHRSDPNDSKAAKLSSSLLSHGESWPGLKKTLQDRTIVGASLDAFGMLYGVFDGHGGSSVADILVKEMPRKLLFQFKAAQLQPSSPSVDIAAAITAAFQQVDKDILDSCERKPQLQPQGSTATIFMVNYSTPPRMIVASVGDSRAVLCRDGRAIVLTRDHDPEDPIERSRVEKAGGQIMMVQGVARVCTSKTKRVMQGLAMTRSIGDYYFKRPHALSIPDPDVQILPLDQKDCFVLLASDGIFEKTMTNDQAVALAAERLKAEGPEGAAKAVIRNAYSQGSEDNLSCICVQFDWHDAKSLDVFLKRAKANATPATQPIPAAAVEDDSFDMFA
;
A
#
# COMPACT_ATOMS: atom_id res chain seq x y z
N MET A 1 44.99 -2.59 10.60
CA MET A 1 45.11 -4.06 10.58
C MET A 1 44.44 -4.59 9.32
N LYS A 2 45.17 -5.27 8.42
CA LYS A 2 44.60 -5.98 7.27
C LYS A 2 43.90 -7.23 7.81
N THR A 3 42.61 -7.16 8.06
CA THR A 3 41.83 -8.34 8.47
C THR A 3 41.23 -8.99 7.23
N SER A 4 41.91 -10.03 6.73
CA SER A 4 41.31 -11.02 5.85
C SER A 4 40.23 -11.75 6.64
N GLY A 5 38.95 -11.42 6.43
CA GLY A 5 37.83 -12.06 7.12
C GLY A 5 37.39 -13.30 6.35
N VAL A 6 37.52 -14.48 6.94
CA VAL A 6 37.04 -15.74 6.35
C VAL A 6 35.72 -16.15 6.99
N ALA A 7 34.66 -16.24 6.19
CA ALA A 7 33.33 -16.68 6.64
C ALA A 7 32.96 -17.99 5.96
N ILE A 8 32.89 -19.07 6.73
CA ILE A 8 32.50 -20.40 6.24
C ILE A 8 30.99 -20.57 6.45
N VAL A 9 30.25 -20.83 5.37
CA VAL A 9 28.78 -20.91 5.35
C VAL A 9 28.37 -22.32 4.94
N ASN A 10 27.90 -23.13 5.89
CA ASN A 10 27.73 -24.57 5.69
C ASN A 10 26.38 -24.99 5.06
N ARG A 11 25.41 -24.08 4.82
CA ARG A 11 24.12 -24.40 4.15
C ARG A 11 23.66 -23.28 3.21
N LEU A 12 22.94 -23.64 2.13
CA LEU A 12 22.44 -22.71 1.09
C LEU A 12 21.38 -21.73 1.62
N ASP A 13 20.73 -22.06 2.74
CA ASP A 13 19.66 -21.26 3.37
C ASP A 13 20.20 -19.97 4.05
N ASP A 14 21.52 -19.89 4.22
CA ASP A 14 22.23 -18.73 4.79
C ASP A 14 22.62 -17.67 3.73
N LEU A 15 22.06 -17.72 2.51
CA LEU A 15 22.31 -16.71 1.46
C LEU A 15 21.94 -15.27 1.88
N GLY A 16 21.15 -15.09 2.95
CA GLY A 16 20.92 -13.80 3.60
C GLY A 16 22.16 -13.19 4.29
N VAL A 17 23.25 -13.94 4.43
CA VAL A 17 24.53 -13.47 4.96
C VAL A 17 25.29 -12.64 3.92
N LEU A 18 25.13 -12.92 2.62
CA LEU A 18 25.81 -12.16 1.56
C LEU A 18 25.32 -10.71 1.47
N SER A 19 24.04 -10.45 1.75
CA SER A 19 23.50 -9.07 1.77
C SER A 19 23.96 -8.28 3.00
N ARG A 20 24.32 -8.95 4.11
CA ARG A 20 24.90 -8.30 5.29
C ARG A 20 26.39 -7.98 5.12
N ILE A 21 27.14 -8.79 4.37
CA ILE A 21 28.56 -8.52 4.07
C ILE A 21 28.70 -7.38 3.05
N ALA A 22 27.76 -7.23 2.12
CA ALA A 22 27.71 -6.10 1.18
C ALA A 22 27.46 -4.74 1.86
N GLY A 23 27.00 -4.72 3.11
CA GLY A 23 26.85 -3.51 3.93
C GLY A 23 28.13 -3.01 4.60
N LEU A 24 29.25 -3.74 4.48
CA LEU A 24 30.57 -3.28 4.94
C LEU A 24 31.22 -2.42 3.86
N GLY A 25 30.63 -1.26 3.61
CA GLY A 25 31.28 -0.18 2.87
C GLY A 25 32.62 0.16 3.54
N GLU A 26 33.68 0.23 2.74
CA GLU A 26 35.05 0.67 3.07
C GLU A 26 36.05 -0.33 3.67
N ARG A 27 35.89 -1.66 3.51
CA ARG A 27 37.01 -2.59 3.79
C ARG A 27 37.59 -3.23 2.52
N ARG A 28 38.87 -2.91 2.23
CA ARG A 28 39.70 -3.66 1.27
C ARG A 28 39.99 -5.06 1.83
N GLY A 29 39.24 -6.07 1.39
CA GLY A 29 39.41 -7.45 1.86
C GLY A 29 38.91 -8.51 0.88
N THR A 30 39.31 -9.75 1.14
CA THR A 30 38.88 -10.96 0.44
C THR A 30 38.08 -11.83 1.41
N LEU A 31 37.04 -12.49 0.91
CA LEU A 31 36.15 -13.39 1.65
C LEU A 31 36.28 -14.79 1.08
N MET A 32 36.60 -15.76 1.93
CA MET A 32 36.67 -17.18 1.57
C MET A 32 35.47 -17.92 2.14
N MET A 33 34.73 -18.62 1.27
CA MET A 33 33.53 -19.37 1.60
C MET A 33 33.66 -20.84 1.20
N ARG A 34 33.30 -21.75 2.11
CA ARG A 34 33.17 -23.19 1.85
C ARG A 34 31.70 -23.56 1.89
N ILE A 35 31.18 -24.18 0.83
CA ILE A 35 29.78 -24.64 0.73
C ILE A 35 29.77 -26.15 0.51
N SER A 36 29.04 -26.89 1.34
CA SER A 36 29.00 -28.35 1.31
C SER A 36 27.59 -28.84 0.98
N ILE A 37 27.29 -28.98 -0.32
CA ILE A 37 25.99 -29.45 -0.83
C ILE A 37 26.24 -30.48 -1.91
N GLY A 38 26.11 -31.77 -1.54
CA GLY A 38 26.38 -32.92 -2.40
C GLY A 38 27.87 -33.20 -2.64
N ARG A 39 28.68 -32.18 -2.93
CA ARG A 39 30.15 -32.20 -2.96
C ARG A 39 30.70 -30.88 -2.41
N GLU A 40 31.82 -30.93 -1.68
CA GLU A 40 32.44 -29.73 -1.13
C GLU A 40 33.01 -28.84 -2.24
N ARG A 41 32.65 -27.55 -2.22
CA ARG A 41 33.16 -26.54 -3.14
C ARG A 41 33.55 -25.28 -2.37
N TYR A 42 34.62 -24.65 -2.84
CA TYR A 42 35.20 -23.47 -2.21
C TYR A 42 35.10 -22.26 -3.15
N TYR A 43 34.86 -21.09 -2.57
CA TYR A 43 34.62 -19.84 -3.27
C TYR A 43 35.47 -18.73 -2.66
N HIS A 44 36.18 -17.98 -3.51
CA HIS A 44 36.88 -16.75 -3.16
C HIS A 44 36.10 -15.56 -3.71
N ILE A 45 35.72 -14.62 -2.85
CA ILE A 45 34.96 -13.43 -3.20
C ILE A 45 35.80 -12.19 -2.85
N SER A 46 36.14 -11.40 -3.86
CA SER A 46 36.79 -10.10 -3.64
C SER A 46 35.73 -9.07 -3.25
N LEU A 47 35.78 -8.58 -2.02
CA LEU A 47 34.80 -7.61 -1.51
C LEU A 47 34.96 -6.23 -2.15
N SER A 48 36.16 -5.91 -2.65
CA SER A 48 36.43 -4.65 -3.35
C SER A 48 35.93 -4.62 -4.80
N THR A 49 35.77 -5.78 -5.45
CA THR A 49 35.37 -5.86 -6.87
C THR A 49 34.06 -6.61 -7.10
N GLY A 50 33.50 -7.24 -6.06
CA GLY A 50 32.32 -8.09 -6.14
C GLY A 50 32.53 -9.40 -6.92
N ARG A 51 33.73 -9.69 -7.42
CA ARG A 51 34.01 -10.88 -8.22
C ARG A 51 34.10 -12.14 -7.34
N CYS A 52 33.33 -13.15 -7.70
CA CYS A 52 33.33 -14.48 -7.10
C CYS A 52 34.06 -15.48 -8.02
N ARG A 53 35.02 -16.24 -7.48
CA ARG A 53 35.76 -17.30 -8.18
C ARG A 53 35.64 -18.60 -7.41
N VAL A 54 35.32 -19.68 -8.12
CA VAL A 54 35.30 -21.04 -7.56
C VAL A 54 36.72 -21.60 -7.54
N ILE A 55 37.15 -22.12 -6.40
CA ILE A 55 38.42 -22.84 -6.23
C ILE A 55 38.12 -24.32 -6.51
N ARG A 56 38.67 -24.83 -7.61
CA ARG A 56 38.27 -26.11 -8.19
C ARG A 56 39.19 -27.27 -7.82
N ASP A 57 40.40 -27.00 -7.35
CA ASP A 57 41.42 -28.01 -7.06
C ASP A 57 42.33 -27.60 -5.89
N LYS A 58 43.00 -28.58 -5.27
CA LYS A 58 43.95 -28.42 -4.16
C LYS A 58 45.25 -27.72 -4.56
N ASP A 59 45.57 -27.73 -5.85
CA ASP A 59 46.74 -27.05 -6.41
C ASP A 59 46.48 -25.56 -6.71
N ASP A 60 45.28 -25.04 -6.45
CA ASP A 60 44.99 -23.61 -6.59
C ASP A 60 45.70 -22.83 -5.44
N PRO A 61 46.50 -21.79 -5.73
CA PRO A 61 47.23 -21.03 -4.71
C PRO A 61 46.36 -20.46 -3.58
N LEU A 62 45.08 -20.20 -3.86
CA LEU A 62 44.12 -19.70 -2.87
C LEU A 62 43.63 -20.79 -1.90
N PHE A 63 43.88 -22.07 -2.21
CA PHE A 63 43.51 -23.20 -1.35
C PHE A 63 44.40 -23.29 -0.10
N GLU A 64 45.71 -23.07 -0.22
CA GLU A 64 46.61 -23.03 0.95
C GLU A 64 46.31 -21.84 1.86
N GLU A 65 46.01 -20.67 1.29
CA GLU A 65 45.67 -19.45 2.05
C GLU A 65 44.39 -19.66 2.87
N MET A 66 43.42 -20.37 2.32
CA MET A 66 42.21 -20.79 3.04
C MET A 66 42.53 -21.77 4.19
N GLN A 67 43.32 -22.81 3.94
CA GLN A 67 43.67 -23.78 4.99
C GLN A 67 44.45 -23.13 6.14
N LYS A 68 45.23 -22.09 5.84
CA LYS A 68 45.88 -21.26 6.86
C LYS A 68 44.85 -20.52 7.71
N CYS A 69 43.86 -19.88 7.09
CA CYS A 69 42.81 -19.18 7.81
C CYS A 69 41.93 -20.10 8.68
N GLU A 70 41.63 -21.32 8.21
CA GLU A 70 40.90 -22.31 9.02
C GLU A 70 41.67 -22.72 10.29
N ARG A 71 43.00 -22.89 10.17
CA ARG A 71 43.87 -23.19 11.32
C ARG A 71 43.95 -22.04 12.32
N GLU A 72 44.04 -20.80 11.85
CA GLU A 72 44.05 -19.61 12.70
C GLU A 72 42.72 -19.45 13.46
N ARG A 73 41.59 -19.71 12.80
CA ARG A 73 40.27 -19.71 13.45
C ARG A 73 40.17 -20.78 14.54
N ALA A 74 40.62 -22.00 14.26
CA ALA A 74 40.59 -23.09 15.25
C ALA A 74 41.38 -22.71 16.51
N LYS A 75 42.56 -22.10 16.32
CA LYS A 75 43.40 -21.61 17.41
C LYS A 75 42.74 -20.50 18.22
N SER A 76 42.14 -19.49 17.56
CA SER A 76 41.41 -18.42 18.26
C SER A 76 40.19 -18.92 19.05
N LEU A 77 39.52 -19.96 18.55
CA LEU A 77 38.39 -20.58 19.25
C LEU A 77 38.83 -21.33 20.52
N GLU A 78 40.02 -21.93 20.47
CA GLU A 78 40.62 -22.66 21.59
C GLU A 78 41.17 -21.70 22.68
N GLU A 79 41.72 -20.56 22.25
CA GLU A 79 42.10 -19.44 23.12
C GLU A 79 40.87 -18.77 23.77
N ALA A 80 39.77 -18.63 23.05
CA ALA A 80 38.52 -18.09 23.59
C ALA A 80 37.89 -19.01 24.66
N LYS A 81 38.06 -20.32 24.55
CA LYS A 81 37.55 -21.30 25.53
C LYS A 81 38.29 -21.30 26.87
N THR A 82 39.48 -20.70 26.94
CA THR A 82 40.33 -20.70 28.14
C THR A 82 40.33 -19.39 28.92
N SER A 83 39.67 -18.33 28.41
CA SER A 83 39.58 -17.02 29.07
C SER A 83 38.17 -16.77 29.64
N SER A 84 38.06 -16.57 30.96
CA SER A 84 36.78 -16.36 31.69
C SER A 84 36.20 -14.94 31.59
N ARG A 85 36.34 -14.30 30.43
CA ARG A 85 35.63 -13.06 30.09
C ARG A 85 34.81 -13.30 28.83
N VAL A 86 33.49 -13.37 28.99
CA VAL A 86 32.55 -13.43 27.88
C VAL A 86 32.36 -12.02 27.33
N ASP A 87 32.83 -11.79 26.11
CA ASP A 87 32.47 -10.63 25.30
C ASP A 87 31.10 -10.90 24.64
N PRO A 88 30.15 -9.94 24.57
CA PRO A 88 28.75 -10.23 24.21
C PRO A 88 28.47 -10.59 22.73
N GLU A 89 29.49 -10.64 21.86
CA GLU A 89 29.29 -10.86 20.42
C GLU A 89 29.44 -12.32 19.95
N PHE A 90 29.66 -13.29 20.83
CA PHE A 90 29.83 -14.69 20.42
C PHE A 90 28.87 -15.64 21.16
N VAL A 91 27.78 -16.00 20.48
CA VAL A 91 26.91 -17.12 20.88
C VAL A 91 27.33 -18.36 20.08
N ASP A 92 27.74 -19.41 20.79
CA ASP A 92 28.03 -20.74 20.22
C ASP A 92 26.71 -21.44 19.84
N TRP A 93 26.44 -21.49 18.54
CA TRP A 93 25.17 -21.98 17.97
C TRP A 93 25.10 -23.52 17.87
N GLU A 94 26.19 -24.26 18.05
CA GLU A 94 26.15 -25.73 17.99
C GLU A 94 25.59 -26.36 19.28
N GLU A 95 25.85 -25.73 20.44
CA GLU A 95 25.37 -26.23 21.72
C GLU A 95 23.86 -25.97 21.90
N ALA A 96 23.37 -24.84 21.39
CA ALA A 96 21.94 -24.50 21.35
C ALA A 96 21.11 -25.49 20.49
N GLN A 97 21.69 -26.05 19.42
CA GLN A 97 21.00 -27.05 18.58
C GLN A 97 20.93 -28.45 19.20
N LYS A 98 21.90 -28.85 20.02
CA LYS A 98 21.90 -30.15 20.73
C LYS A 98 20.85 -30.22 21.85
N LEU A 99 20.60 -29.10 22.54
CA LEU A 99 19.55 -28.97 23.56
C LEU A 99 18.13 -29.01 22.95
N ALA A 100 17.93 -28.47 21.75
CA ALA A 100 16.63 -28.46 21.08
C ALA A 100 16.24 -29.82 20.45
N SER A 101 17.22 -30.63 20.05
CA SER A 101 16.99 -31.93 19.39
C SER A 101 16.72 -33.08 20.36
N SER A 102 17.24 -33.00 21.59
CA SER A 102 17.01 -34.01 22.64
C SER A 102 15.61 -33.93 23.26
N SER A 103 15.00 -32.75 23.35
CA SER A 103 13.62 -32.58 23.83
C SER A 103 12.54 -33.07 22.84
N ARG A 104 12.83 -33.08 21.53
CA ARG A 104 11.88 -33.55 20.50
C ARG A 104 11.70 -35.07 20.47
N ARG A 105 12.73 -35.84 20.84
CA ARG A 105 12.69 -37.32 20.82
C ARG A 105 11.83 -37.93 21.92
N LYS A 106 11.62 -37.22 23.05
CA LYS A 106 10.75 -37.68 24.14
C LYS A 106 9.26 -37.48 23.85
N LYS A 107 8.89 -36.42 23.12
CA LYS A 107 7.49 -36.08 22.85
C LYS A 107 6.86 -36.93 21.73
N SER A 108 7.64 -37.36 20.73
CA SER A 108 7.13 -38.15 19.60
C SER A 108 6.87 -39.63 19.92
N LEU A 109 7.29 -40.13 21.08
CA LEU A 109 7.08 -41.51 21.53
C LEU A 109 5.78 -41.67 22.32
N GLU A 110 5.29 -40.61 22.97
CA GLU A 110 4.01 -40.62 23.70
C GLU A 110 2.79 -40.41 22.78
N GLU A 111 2.95 -39.71 21.65
CA GLU A 111 1.85 -39.38 20.73
C GLU A 111 1.57 -40.46 19.66
N ARG A 112 2.41 -41.50 19.55
CA ARG A 112 2.22 -42.60 18.57
C ARG A 112 1.39 -43.79 19.09
N SER A 113 0.95 -43.76 20.35
CA SER A 113 0.20 -44.86 20.97
C SER A 113 -1.33 -44.63 21.00
N SER A 114 -1.86 -43.54 20.44
CA SER A 114 -3.27 -43.14 20.66
C SER A 114 -4.12 -42.91 19.40
N MET A 115 -3.67 -43.27 18.20
CA MET A 115 -4.52 -43.16 16.99
C MET A 115 -4.37 -44.35 16.03
N SER A 116 -5.17 -45.39 16.26
CA SER A 116 -5.56 -46.35 15.22
C SER A 116 -6.95 -46.91 15.54
N GLU A 117 -8.00 -46.28 15.03
CA GLU A 117 -9.29 -46.89 14.69
C GLU A 117 -10.21 -45.81 14.08
N TYR A 118 -11.10 -46.21 13.17
CA TYR A 118 -12.02 -45.40 12.33
C TYR A 118 -11.36 -44.76 11.08
N ALA A 119 -11.83 -44.91 9.84
CA ALA A 119 -13.05 -45.50 9.30
C ALA A 119 -12.84 -45.90 7.83
N ALA A 120 -13.58 -46.91 7.37
CA ALA A 120 -13.78 -47.25 5.96
C ALA A 120 -15.20 -46.82 5.54
N SER A 121 -15.36 -46.27 4.34
CA SER A 121 -16.57 -46.43 3.54
C SER A 121 -16.35 -46.04 2.08
N ASP A 122 -16.89 -46.88 1.21
CA ASP A 122 -16.99 -46.82 -0.25
C ASP A 122 -17.94 -45.72 -0.76
N VAL A 123 -17.80 -45.34 -2.05
CA VAL A 123 -18.76 -45.64 -3.15
C VAL A 123 -18.41 -44.77 -4.37
N ALA A 124 -18.21 -45.45 -5.51
CA ALA A 124 -18.10 -44.87 -6.85
C ALA A 124 -19.31 -45.29 -7.70
N LYS A 125 -19.81 -44.40 -8.56
CA LYS A 125 -20.52 -44.72 -9.83
C LYS A 125 -20.36 -43.56 -10.82
N GLU A 126 -19.64 -43.82 -11.92
CA GLU A 126 -19.75 -43.14 -13.21
C GLU A 126 -20.76 -43.90 -14.08
N ASP A 127 -21.45 -43.20 -14.97
CA ASP A 127 -21.79 -43.73 -16.29
C ASP A 127 -22.00 -42.60 -17.29
N THR A 128 -21.52 -42.86 -18.50
CA THR A 128 -21.30 -41.96 -19.64
C THR A 128 -22.35 -42.19 -20.72
N ASN A 129 -22.55 -41.22 -21.64
CA ASN A 129 -23.03 -41.50 -23.01
C ASN A 129 -22.82 -40.30 -23.97
N PRO A 130 -22.81 -40.50 -25.30
CA PRO A 130 -21.68 -40.07 -26.13
C PRO A 130 -22.05 -39.30 -27.43
N SER A 131 -20.99 -38.85 -28.12
CA SER A 131 -20.80 -38.76 -29.59
C SER A 131 -21.72 -37.90 -30.48
N SER A 132 -21.10 -36.90 -31.12
CA SER A 132 -21.44 -36.31 -32.44
C SER A 132 -21.13 -37.29 -33.60
N PRO A 133 -21.57 -37.05 -34.86
CA PRO A 133 -20.70 -36.30 -35.79
C PRO A 133 -21.34 -35.55 -37.00
N ALA A 134 -20.60 -34.55 -37.46
CA ALA A 134 -20.25 -34.12 -38.85
C ALA A 134 -21.30 -33.88 -39.97
N GLY A 135 -21.14 -32.73 -40.63
CA GLY A 135 -21.62 -32.43 -42.00
C GLY A 135 -21.00 -31.12 -42.51
N ASP A 136 -20.44 -31.14 -43.72
CA ASP A 136 -19.43 -30.19 -44.24
C ASP A 136 -19.95 -29.32 -45.42
N SER A 137 -19.51 -28.05 -45.46
CA SER A 137 -19.34 -27.12 -46.61
C SER A 137 -20.55 -26.54 -47.40
N PRO A 138 -20.46 -25.40 -48.18
CA PRO A 138 -19.38 -24.40 -48.37
C PRO A 138 -19.81 -22.89 -48.43
N ALA A 139 -18.81 -22.00 -48.25
CA ALA A 139 -18.59 -20.64 -48.79
C ALA A 139 -19.74 -19.61 -49.00
N ARG A 140 -19.64 -18.46 -48.31
CA ARG A 140 -19.75 -17.10 -48.90
C ARG A 140 -19.19 -16.03 -47.96
N LYS A 141 -18.15 -15.31 -48.42
CA LYS A 141 -17.67 -14.06 -47.82
C LYS A 141 -18.74 -12.99 -47.99
N ALA A 142 -19.42 -12.62 -46.91
CA ALA A 142 -20.11 -11.35 -46.77
C ALA A 142 -19.36 -10.59 -45.68
N ALA A 143 -18.77 -9.45 -46.04
CA ALA A 143 -18.32 -8.47 -45.06
C ALA A 143 -19.59 -7.93 -44.39
N THR A 144 -19.94 -8.48 -43.24
CA THR A 144 -20.92 -7.87 -42.34
C THR A 144 -20.27 -6.61 -41.79
N GLU A 145 -20.67 -5.46 -42.33
CA GLU A 145 -20.54 -4.17 -41.65
C GLU A 145 -21.07 -4.37 -40.23
N GLY A 146 -20.20 -4.17 -39.24
CA GLY A 146 -20.60 -4.19 -37.84
C GLY A 146 -21.68 -3.14 -37.56
N PRO A 147 -22.38 -3.22 -36.42
CA PRO A 147 -23.39 -2.23 -36.06
C PRO A 147 -22.81 -0.82 -36.19
N ARG A 148 -23.41 0.03 -37.04
CA ARG A 148 -23.07 1.46 -37.13
C ARG A 148 -23.30 2.06 -35.74
N LYS A 149 -22.23 2.58 -35.15
CA LYS A 149 -22.28 3.30 -33.87
C LYS A 149 -22.93 4.66 -34.13
N ASP A 150 -23.90 5.07 -33.30
CA ASP A 150 -24.61 6.36 -33.42
C ASP A 150 -23.74 7.52 -32.91
N TYR A 151 -22.76 7.92 -33.72
CA TYR A 151 -21.89 9.07 -33.41
C TYR A 151 -22.68 10.39 -33.44
N LYS A 152 -22.38 11.26 -32.46
CA LYS A 152 -22.86 12.65 -32.39
C LYS A 152 -21.75 13.61 -32.79
N ILE A 153 -22.12 14.81 -33.23
CA ILE A 153 -21.19 15.90 -33.58
C ILE A 153 -21.22 16.95 -32.47
N GLY A 154 -20.06 17.48 -32.10
CA GLY A 154 -19.92 18.56 -31.14
C GLY A 154 -18.71 19.44 -31.43
N ARG A 155 -18.40 20.35 -30.50
CA ARG A 155 -17.20 21.19 -30.54
C ARG A 155 -16.40 21.07 -29.26
N VAL A 156 -15.08 21.11 -29.38
CA VAL A 156 -14.20 21.17 -28.22
C VAL A 156 -14.45 22.48 -27.45
N ALA A 157 -14.87 22.40 -26.20
CA ALA A 157 -15.01 23.58 -25.34
C ALA A 157 -13.64 24.00 -24.81
N LYS A 158 -12.89 23.06 -24.25
CA LYS A 158 -11.52 23.24 -23.75
C LYS A 158 -10.85 21.89 -23.59
N PHE A 159 -9.59 21.75 -24.00
CA PHE A 159 -8.83 20.53 -23.77
C PHE A 159 -7.41 20.86 -23.33
N ASP A 160 -6.99 20.31 -22.20
CA ASP A 160 -5.63 20.46 -21.68
C ASP A 160 -4.77 19.31 -22.22
N GLN A 161 -3.92 19.63 -23.19
CA GLN A 161 -3.06 18.63 -23.86
C GLN A 161 -2.04 18.00 -22.90
N THR A 162 -1.57 18.75 -21.90
CA THR A 162 -0.58 18.28 -20.92
C THR A 162 -1.22 17.34 -19.90
N ARG A 163 -2.43 17.69 -19.42
CA ARG A 163 -3.17 16.89 -18.43
C ARG A 163 -3.99 15.77 -19.06
N GLY A 164 -4.26 15.85 -20.37
CA GLY A 164 -4.92 14.80 -21.13
C GLY A 164 -6.42 14.69 -20.90
N PHE A 165 -7.10 15.80 -20.57
CA PHE A 165 -8.56 15.83 -20.45
C PHE A 165 -9.15 17.20 -20.80
N GLY A 166 -10.46 17.25 -21.04
CA GLY A 166 -11.18 18.45 -21.42
C GLY A 166 -12.69 18.25 -21.50
N PHE A 167 -13.35 19.14 -22.23
CA PHE A 167 -14.81 19.22 -22.37
C PHE A 167 -15.22 19.47 -23.82
N ILE A 168 -16.37 18.91 -24.21
CA ILE A 168 -16.98 19.01 -25.55
C ILE A 168 -18.44 19.47 -25.40
N TYR A 169 -18.91 20.42 -26.20
CA TYR A 169 -20.32 20.81 -26.23
C TYR A 169 -21.19 19.72 -26.87
N ARG A 170 -22.35 19.43 -26.28
CA ARG A 170 -23.26 18.36 -26.73
C ARG A 170 -23.80 18.57 -28.15
N SER A 171 -23.95 19.81 -28.62
CA SER A 171 -24.37 20.11 -29.99
C SER A 171 -23.41 21.09 -30.67
N TYR A 172 -23.40 21.04 -32.00
CA TYR A 172 -22.61 21.94 -32.83
C TYR A 172 -23.23 23.36 -32.90
N GLU A 173 -24.55 23.47 -32.76
CA GLU A 173 -25.33 24.70 -32.93
C GLU A 173 -25.47 25.52 -31.64
N ASP A 174 -25.39 24.88 -30.47
CA ASP A 174 -25.52 25.53 -29.14
C ASP A 174 -24.19 26.15 -28.65
N SER A 175 -23.13 26.13 -29.46
CA SER A 175 -21.84 26.73 -29.08
C SER A 175 -21.92 28.27 -29.12
N PRO A 176 -21.67 28.98 -28.01
CA PRO A 176 -21.70 30.44 -28.01
C PRO A 176 -20.62 31.02 -28.92
N SER A 177 -20.89 32.21 -29.48
CA SER A 177 -19.92 33.00 -30.23
C SER A 177 -18.64 33.22 -29.39
N PRO A 178 -17.42 33.17 -29.98
CA PRO A 178 -16.13 33.34 -29.28
C PRO A 178 -16.00 34.62 -28.42
N SER A 179 -16.91 35.58 -28.59
CA SER A 179 -16.95 36.87 -27.89
C SER A 179 -17.73 36.88 -26.57
N GLN A 180 -18.43 35.80 -26.18
CA GLN A 180 -19.22 35.75 -24.95
C GLN A 180 -18.55 34.88 -23.87
N ARG A 181 -18.20 35.46 -22.71
CA ARG A 181 -17.76 34.72 -21.51
C ARG A 181 -18.97 34.44 -20.62
N HIS A 182 -19.38 33.17 -20.50
CA HIS A 182 -20.40 32.75 -19.54
C HIS A 182 -19.91 31.62 -18.63
N HIS A 183 -20.57 31.51 -17.47
CA HIS A 183 -20.51 30.37 -16.56
C HIS A 183 -21.07 29.13 -17.26
N PHE A 184 -20.37 28.00 -17.15
CA PHE A 184 -20.79 26.72 -17.71
C PHE A 184 -22.00 26.19 -16.94
N GLU A 185 -23.15 26.05 -17.57
CA GLU A 185 -24.21 25.19 -17.03
C GLU A 185 -23.79 23.73 -17.23
N ASP A 186 -23.85 22.94 -16.15
CA ASP A 186 -23.28 21.59 -16.07
C ASP A 186 -23.89 20.58 -17.06
N ASP A 187 -25.01 20.91 -17.70
CA ASP A 187 -25.78 20.00 -18.57
C ASP A 187 -25.43 20.13 -20.06
N GLU A 188 -24.69 21.17 -20.49
CA GLU A 188 -24.39 21.45 -21.90
C GLU A 188 -23.05 20.87 -22.41
N VAL A 189 -22.17 20.47 -21.50
CA VAL A 189 -20.81 19.99 -21.82
C VAL A 189 -20.59 18.55 -21.36
N LEU A 190 -19.86 17.78 -22.16
CA LEU A 190 -19.43 16.42 -21.87
C LEU A 190 -17.94 16.40 -21.53
N PHE A 191 -17.58 15.69 -20.47
CA PHE A 191 -16.19 15.44 -20.15
C PHE A 191 -15.56 14.49 -21.19
N VAL A 192 -14.33 14.78 -21.62
CA VAL A 192 -13.52 13.92 -22.49
C VAL A 192 -12.15 13.71 -21.88
N HIS A 193 -11.70 12.47 -21.81
CA HIS A 193 -10.35 12.11 -21.39
C HIS A 193 -9.55 11.65 -22.63
N ARG A 194 -8.23 11.84 -22.65
CA ARG A 194 -7.38 11.50 -23.81
C ARG A 194 -7.50 10.05 -24.27
N LYS A 195 -7.81 9.13 -23.34
CA LYS A 195 -8.03 7.71 -23.64
C LYS A 195 -9.33 7.45 -24.42
N GLY A 196 -10.28 8.38 -24.34
CA GLY A 196 -11.50 8.38 -25.14
C GLY A 196 -11.33 9.06 -26.49
N ILE A 197 -10.13 9.55 -26.84
CA ILE A 197 -9.86 10.19 -28.14
C ILE A 197 -9.20 9.17 -29.07
N ALA A 198 -9.83 8.89 -30.20
CA ALA A 198 -9.35 7.93 -31.18
C ALA A 198 -7.96 8.33 -31.69
N GLY A 199 -7.01 7.40 -31.60
CA GLY A 199 -5.62 7.60 -32.05
C GLY A 199 -4.75 8.48 -31.14
N SER A 200 -5.29 9.07 -30.07
CA SER A 200 -4.49 9.87 -29.13
C SER A 200 -3.68 8.98 -28.19
N THR A 201 -2.35 9.13 -28.20
CA THR A 201 -1.45 8.49 -27.22
C THR A 201 -0.69 9.55 -26.43
N LEU A 202 0.09 9.13 -25.43
CA LEU A 202 1.00 10.03 -24.69
C LEU A 202 2.09 10.63 -25.59
N GLU A 203 2.48 9.91 -26.64
CA GLU A 203 3.58 10.26 -27.55
C GLU A 203 3.07 11.02 -28.79
N LYS A 204 1.79 10.81 -29.15
CA LYS A 204 1.08 11.52 -30.21
C LYS A 204 -0.27 12.00 -29.68
N PRO A 205 -0.33 13.08 -28.88
CA PRO A 205 -1.59 13.64 -28.43
C PRO A 205 -2.36 14.16 -29.65
N LEU A 206 -3.65 13.79 -29.75
CA LEU A 206 -4.51 14.44 -30.74
C LEU A 206 -4.87 15.83 -30.21
N ASN A 207 -4.45 16.87 -30.91
CA ASN A 207 -4.72 18.25 -30.52
C ASN A 207 -6.20 18.58 -30.72
N LEU A 208 -6.95 18.64 -29.61
CA LEU A 208 -8.31 19.15 -29.57
C LEU A 208 -8.27 20.66 -29.27
N ASP A 209 -8.08 21.47 -30.29
CA ASP A 209 -8.08 22.93 -30.12
C ASP A 209 -9.50 23.42 -29.80
N PRO A 210 -9.67 24.40 -28.89
CA PRO A 210 -10.99 24.97 -28.59
C PRO A 210 -11.73 25.43 -29.86
N GLY A 211 -12.99 25.00 -29.99
CA GLY A 211 -13.85 25.28 -31.14
C GLY A 211 -13.76 24.26 -32.28
N ALA A 212 -12.82 23.31 -32.23
CA ALA A 212 -12.67 22.29 -33.28
C ALA A 212 -13.87 21.32 -33.34
N PRO A 213 -14.31 20.94 -34.55
CA PRO A 213 -15.40 19.98 -34.73
C PRO A 213 -14.92 18.56 -34.41
N VAL A 214 -15.72 17.86 -33.60
CA VAL A 214 -15.44 16.47 -33.22
C VAL A 214 -16.68 15.62 -33.37
N ARG A 215 -16.49 14.36 -33.76
CA ARG A 215 -17.49 13.32 -33.55
C ARG A 215 -17.18 12.58 -32.26
N TYR A 216 -18.21 12.12 -31.55
CA TYR A 216 -18.07 11.38 -30.30
C TYR A 216 -19.28 10.47 -30.05
N LEU A 217 -19.13 9.50 -29.16
CA LEU A 217 -20.23 8.71 -28.59
C LEU A 217 -20.49 9.15 -27.15
N VAL A 218 -21.75 9.16 -26.75
CA VAL A 218 -22.11 9.33 -25.34
C VAL A 218 -22.13 7.98 -24.67
N SER A 219 -21.42 7.82 -23.56
CA SER A 219 -21.50 6.62 -22.75
C SER A 219 -22.82 6.60 -21.95
N SER A 220 -23.95 6.31 -22.59
CA SER A 220 -25.18 5.99 -21.86
C SER A 220 -25.10 4.56 -21.32
N GLU A 221 -25.35 4.37 -20.03
CA GLU A 221 -25.44 3.05 -19.40
C GLU A 221 -26.37 2.13 -20.19
N ARG A 222 -25.95 0.86 -20.38
CA ARG A 222 -26.89 -0.22 -20.69
C ARG A 222 -27.85 -0.34 -19.51
N GLU A 223 -29.12 -0.03 -19.75
CA GLU A 223 -30.22 -0.17 -18.80
C GLU A 223 -30.23 -1.55 -18.14
N SER A 224 -30.02 -1.60 -16.82
CA SER A 224 -30.80 -2.44 -15.89
C SER A 224 -30.63 -1.89 -14.47
N ALA A 225 -31.77 -1.53 -13.87
CA ALA A 225 -31.95 -0.79 -12.61
C ALA A 225 -31.26 -1.47 -11.39
N VAL A 226 -30.85 -0.79 -10.31
CA VAL A 226 -31.56 0.15 -9.43
C VAL A 226 -30.51 0.92 -8.60
N SER A 227 -30.55 2.26 -8.58
CA SER A 227 -30.30 3.16 -7.41
C SER A 227 -29.88 4.56 -7.88
N SER A 228 -30.52 5.58 -7.33
CA SER A 228 -30.64 6.94 -7.87
C SER A 228 -29.47 7.88 -7.54
N THR A 229 -28.34 7.72 -8.24
CA THR A 229 -27.33 8.79 -8.39
C THR A 229 -27.01 8.93 -9.87
N LYS A 230 -27.45 10.04 -10.49
CA LYS A 230 -27.22 10.35 -11.91
C LYS A 230 -25.71 10.27 -12.23
N THR A 231 -25.27 9.20 -12.87
CA THR A 231 -23.98 9.12 -13.54
C THR A 231 -24.01 10.10 -14.71
N ARG A 232 -23.05 11.04 -14.77
CA ARG A 232 -23.01 12.06 -15.82
C ARG A 232 -22.46 11.45 -17.11
N ASP A 233 -23.11 11.77 -18.24
CA ASP A 233 -22.71 11.39 -19.59
C ASP A 233 -21.26 11.78 -19.91
N GLN A 234 -20.47 10.87 -20.48
CA GLN A 234 -19.10 11.12 -20.95
C GLN A 234 -19.00 10.99 -22.46
N ALA A 235 -18.16 11.83 -23.10
CA ALA A 235 -17.79 11.67 -24.50
C ALA A 235 -16.65 10.65 -24.65
N VAL A 236 -16.88 9.61 -25.47
CA VAL A 236 -15.94 8.54 -25.79
C VAL A 236 -15.83 8.36 -27.30
N ASP A 237 -14.77 7.69 -27.76
CA ASP A 237 -14.51 7.48 -29.20
C ASP A 237 -14.48 8.80 -30.01
N VAL A 238 -13.88 9.83 -29.40
CA VAL A 238 -13.81 11.20 -29.91
C VAL A 238 -12.80 11.28 -31.04
N SER A 239 -13.21 11.79 -32.20
CA SER A 239 -12.32 12.01 -33.35
C SER A 239 -12.55 13.39 -33.96
N MET A 240 -11.50 14.02 -34.47
CA MET A 240 -11.60 15.31 -35.18
C MET A 240 -12.20 15.11 -36.57
N LEU A 241 -13.08 16.02 -36.97
CA LEU A 241 -13.70 16.03 -38.30
C LEU A 241 -12.99 17.05 -39.21
N SER A 242 -12.85 16.71 -40.49
CA SER A 242 -12.43 17.65 -41.53
C SER A 242 -13.59 18.51 -42.03
N ASP A 243 -14.81 17.97 -42.04
CA ASP A 243 -16.04 18.67 -42.38
C ASP A 243 -17.06 18.50 -41.23
N PRO A 244 -17.49 19.58 -40.56
CA PRO A 244 -18.45 19.50 -39.47
C PRO A 244 -19.86 19.06 -39.89
N THR A 245 -20.14 19.00 -41.19
CA THR A 245 -21.43 18.55 -41.73
C THR A 245 -21.45 17.05 -42.11
N ASP A 246 -20.29 16.39 -42.06
CA ASP A 246 -20.12 14.98 -42.41
C ASP A 246 -19.40 14.22 -41.28
N VAL A 247 -20.16 13.41 -40.53
CA VAL A 247 -19.68 12.63 -39.37
C VAL A 247 -18.68 11.52 -39.73
N ASP A 248 -18.60 11.15 -41.01
CA ASP A 248 -17.66 10.15 -41.52
C ASP A 248 -16.35 10.79 -42.04
N SER A 249 -16.29 12.13 -42.13
CA SER A 249 -15.12 12.89 -42.58
C SER A 249 -14.02 13.03 -41.51
N VAL A 250 -13.45 11.92 -41.06
CA VAL A 250 -12.44 11.92 -39.98
C VAL A 250 -11.05 12.26 -40.53
N LEU A 251 -10.29 13.09 -39.80
CA LEU A 251 -8.89 13.37 -40.14
C LEU A 251 -8.01 12.10 -39.99
N PRO A 252 -7.18 11.75 -41.00
CA PRO A 252 -6.30 10.58 -40.92
C PRO A 252 -5.17 10.78 -39.89
N ILE A 253 -4.85 9.71 -39.15
CA ILE A 253 -3.73 9.68 -38.18
C ILE A 253 -2.41 9.75 -38.95
N HIS A 254 -1.61 10.79 -38.72
CA HIS A 254 -0.30 10.97 -39.38
C HIS A 254 0.80 10.16 -38.65
N ASP A 255 1.48 9.27 -39.36
CA ASP A 255 2.68 8.58 -38.89
C ASP A 255 3.83 8.73 -39.90
N PRO A 256 4.80 9.61 -39.63
CA PRO A 256 6.09 9.56 -40.28
C PRO A 256 7.13 9.00 -39.29
N ASP A 257 7.77 7.90 -39.68
CA ASP A 257 8.96 7.30 -39.05
C ASP A 257 8.75 6.38 -37.84
N HIS A 258 8.34 5.16 -38.18
CA HIS A 258 8.60 3.94 -37.43
C HIS A 258 10.12 3.62 -37.46
N ARG A 259 10.84 3.96 -36.39
CA ARG A 259 12.11 3.32 -36.02
C ARG A 259 12.02 2.86 -34.57
N SER A 260 12.25 1.57 -34.37
CA SER A 260 12.38 0.90 -33.08
C SER A 260 13.31 1.67 -32.13
N ASP A 261 12.78 2.21 -31.03
CA ASP A 261 13.56 2.94 -30.00
C ASP A 261 13.58 2.15 -28.67
N PRO A 262 14.76 1.90 -28.04
CA PRO A 262 14.93 1.15 -26.78
C PRO A 262 14.42 1.85 -25.51
N ASN A 263 13.32 2.60 -25.59
CA ASN A 263 12.90 3.56 -24.56
C ASN A 263 11.56 3.24 -23.87
N ASP A 264 11.21 1.95 -23.75
CA ASP A 264 10.15 1.43 -22.86
C ASP A 264 10.33 1.82 -21.36
N SER A 265 11.38 2.59 -21.03
CA SER A 265 11.65 3.15 -19.70
C SER A 265 10.89 4.45 -19.40
N LYS A 266 10.09 5.01 -20.32
CA LYS A 266 9.35 6.27 -20.09
C LYS A 266 7.87 6.12 -19.74
N ALA A 267 7.26 4.96 -19.92
CA ALA A 267 5.93 4.67 -19.33
C ALA A 267 5.95 4.64 -17.79
N ALA A 268 7.15 4.50 -17.20
CA ALA A 268 7.42 4.63 -15.76
C ALA A 268 7.36 6.09 -15.23
N LYS A 269 7.02 7.08 -16.06
CA LYS A 269 7.02 8.51 -15.70
C LYS A 269 5.63 9.16 -15.63
N LEU A 270 4.55 8.38 -15.59
CA LEU A 270 3.21 8.86 -15.22
C LEU A 270 2.84 8.55 -13.76
N SER A 271 3.82 8.37 -12.88
CA SER A 271 3.65 8.69 -11.46
C SER A 271 3.87 10.21 -11.27
N SER A 272 2.88 11.04 -11.57
CA SER A 272 2.87 12.37 -10.97
C SER A 272 2.59 12.15 -9.48
N SER A 273 3.66 11.95 -8.71
CA SER A 273 3.60 11.73 -7.26
C SER A 273 2.75 12.84 -6.68
N LEU A 274 1.60 12.49 -6.12
CA LEU A 274 0.84 13.40 -5.28
C LEU A 274 1.82 14.03 -4.30
N LEU A 275 1.76 15.34 -4.16
CA LEU A 275 2.58 16.03 -3.18
C LEU A 275 2.21 15.43 -1.84
N SER A 276 3.19 14.86 -1.14
CA SER A 276 2.93 14.15 0.09
C SER A 276 4.11 14.22 1.02
N HIS A 277 3.81 14.21 2.31
CA HIS A 277 4.80 14.17 3.38
C HIS A 277 4.21 13.38 4.53
N GLY A 278 5.04 12.58 5.19
CA GLY A 278 4.70 11.89 6.42
C GLY A 278 5.67 12.29 7.51
N GLU A 279 5.13 12.54 8.69
CA GLU A 279 5.88 12.92 9.87
C GLU A 279 5.49 12.00 11.02
N SER A 280 6.48 11.58 11.81
CA SER A 280 6.27 10.69 12.96
C SER A 280 7.13 11.15 14.13
N TRP A 281 6.53 11.25 15.31
CA TRP A 281 7.20 11.68 16.52
C TRP A 281 6.89 10.71 17.68
N PRO A 282 7.88 10.30 18.50
CA PRO A 282 7.63 9.41 19.63
C PRO A 282 6.75 10.02 20.73
N GLY A 283 6.57 11.34 20.76
CA GLY A 283 5.81 12.02 21.81
C GLY A 283 6.45 11.79 23.19
N LEU A 284 5.62 11.47 24.18
CA LEU A 284 6.08 11.15 25.54
C LEU A 284 6.48 9.67 25.72
N LYS A 285 6.29 8.83 24.70
CA LYS A 285 6.68 7.41 24.77
C LYS A 285 8.19 7.26 24.62
N LYS A 286 8.73 6.22 25.25
CA LYS A 286 10.17 5.88 25.16
C LYS A 286 10.59 5.36 23.78
N THR A 287 9.64 4.89 22.97
CA THR A 287 9.89 4.23 21.69
C THR A 287 8.87 4.69 20.67
N LEU A 288 9.32 4.90 19.43
CA LEU A 288 8.43 5.08 18.28
C LEU A 288 8.06 3.71 17.70
N GLN A 289 6.83 3.28 17.95
CA GLN A 289 6.27 2.01 17.49
C GLN A 289 5.53 2.17 16.15
N ASP A 290 5.04 3.38 15.87
CA ASP A 290 4.42 3.74 14.60
C ASP A 290 5.37 3.64 13.41
N ARG A 291 4.81 3.33 12.24
CA ARG A 291 5.48 3.43 10.95
C ARG A 291 4.58 3.98 9.86
N THR A 292 5.20 4.59 8.85
CA THR A 292 4.51 5.15 7.69
C THR A 292 5.08 4.65 6.37
N ILE A 293 4.23 4.50 5.36
CA ILE A 293 4.62 4.48 3.95
C ILE A 293 4.15 5.80 3.33
N VAL A 294 5.10 6.60 2.83
CA VAL A 294 4.81 7.87 2.14
C VAL A 294 5.11 7.68 0.65
N GLY A 295 4.23 6.96 -0.04
CA GLY A 295 4.34 6.69 -1.47
C GLY A 295 5.20 5.48 -1.80
N ALA A 296 4.60 4.29 -1.84
CA ALA A 296 5.17 3.10 -2.46
C ALA A 296 4.44 2.77 -3.76
N SER A 297 5.16 2.57 -4.87
CA SER A 297 4.53 2.23 -6.16
C SER A 297 3.89 0.83 -6.12
N LEU A 298 2.65 0.73 -6.59
CA LEU A 298 1.91 -0.50 -6.83
C LEU A 298 1.69 -0.73 -8.33
N ASP A 299 2.73 -0.49 -9.12
CA ASP A 299 2.70 -0.60 -10.58
C ASP A 299 1.55 0.26 -11.17
N ALA A 300 0.68 -0.33 -11.98
CA ALA A 300 -0.43 0.36 -12.62
C ALA A 300 -1.55 0.80 -11.65
N PHE A 301 -1.54 0.32 -10.39
CA PHE A 301 -2.57 0.63 -9.39
C PHE A 301 -2.35 1.96 -8.65
N GLY A 302 -1.18 2.59 -8.84
CA GLY A 302 -0.87 3.90 -8.27
C GLY A 302 0.11 3.85 -7.10
N MET A 303 0.06 4.85 -6.23
CA MET A 303 0.92 4.97 -5.05
C MET A 303 0.16 4.58 -3.78
N LEU A 304 0.81 3.80 -2.93
CA LEU A 304 0.35 3.42 -1.60
C LEU A 304 0.88 4.39 -0.56
N TYR A 305 -0.02 4.82 0.31
CA TYR A 305 0.26 5.52 1.55
C TYR A 305 -0.28 4.69 2.70
N GLY A 306 0.38 4.71 3.86
CA GLY A 306 -0.15 3.99 5.01
C GLY A 306 0.43 4.42 6.34
N VAL A 307 -0.39 4.36 7.38
CA VAL A 307 -0.02 4.53 8.78
C VAL A 307 -0.26 3.20 9.49
N PHE A 308 0.75 2.75 10.23
CA PHE A 308 0.76 1.51 11.01
C PHE A 308 1.15 1.87 12.44
N ASP A 309 0.17 2.03 13.30
CA ASP A 309 0.35 2.31 14.72
C ASP A 309 0.68 1.00 15.43
N GLY A 310 1.85 0.91 16.03
CA GLY A 310 2.38 -0.34 16.58
C GLY A 310 2.17 -0.42 18.08
N HIS A 311 1.79 -1.60 18.58
CA HIS A 311 1.62 -1.81 20.02
C HIS A 311 2.28 -3.12 20.49
N GLY A 312 2.70 -3.13 21.76
CA GLY A 312 3.51 -4.22 22.31
C GLY A 312 4.94 -4.28 21.77
N GLY A 313 5.30 -3.37 20.86
CA GLY A 313 6.57 -3.28 20.14
C GLY A 313 6.36 -2.88 18.66
N SER A 314 7.43 -2.43 17.98
CA SER A 314 7.34 -1.93 16.60
C SER A 314 7.40 -3.00 15.52
N SER A 315 7.67 -4.26 15.86
CA SER A 315 8.08 -5.27 14.87
C SER A 315 6.99 -5.61 13.86
N VAL A 316 5.72 -5.56 14.26
CA VAL A 316 4.60 -5.79 13.35
C VAL A 316 4.45 -4.62 12.37
N ALA A 317 4.51 -3.37 12.85
CA ALA A 317 4.52 -2.19 12.00
C ALA A 317 5.73 -2.18 11.03
N ASP A 318 6.93 -2.59 11.52
CA ASP A 318 8.15 -2.75 10.70
C ASP A 318 7.97 -3.79 9.58
N ILE A 319 7.24 -4.88 9.84
CA ILE A 319 6.90 -5.89 8.84
C ILE A 319 5.88 -5.33 7.83
N LEU A 320 4.87 -4.60 8.30
CA LEU A 320 3.83 -4.02 7.45
C LEU A 320 4.40 -3.05 6.40
N VAL A 321 5.32 -2.16 6.80
CA VAL A 321 6.02 -1.27 5.85
C VAL A 321 6.67 -2.03 4.69
N LYS A 322 7.23 -3.20 4.99
CA LYS A 322 7.96 -4.02 4.01
C LYS A 322 7.03 -4.89 3.18
N GLU A 323 6.08 -5.56 3.83
CA GLU A 323 5.33 -6.65 3.23
C GLU A 323 3.97 -6.21 2.68
N MET A 324 3.34 -5.16 3.22
CA MET A 324 2.02 -4.73 2.73
C MET A 324 2.02 -4.37 1.23
N PRO A 325 2.97 -3.56 0.70
CA PRO A 325 3.03 -3.31 -0.75
C PRO A 325 3.23 -4.59 -1.57
N ARG A 326 4.08 -5.50 -1.08
CA ARG A 326 4.38 -6.77 -1.76
C ARG A 326 3.17 -7.69 -1.82
N LYS A 327 2.42 -7.79 -0.72
CA LYS A 327 1.22 -8.62 -0.63
C LYS A 327 0.08 -8.05 -1.45
N LEU A 328 -0.10 -6.73 -1.47
CA LEU A 328 -1.06 -6.08 -2.38
C LEU A 328 -0.72 -6.40 -3.84
N LEU A 329 0.52 -6.16 -4.27
CA LEU A 329 0.96 -6.47 -5.64
C LEU A 329 0.80 -7.96 -5.98
N PHE A 330 1.13 -8.85 -5.05
CA PHE A 330 0.96 -10.28 -5.23
C PHE A 330 -0.51 -10.66 -5.44
N GLN A 331 -1.42 -10.16 -4.59
CA GLN A 331 -2.85 -10.47 -4.71
C GLN A 331 -3.46 -9.86 -5.97
N PHE A 332 -3.07 -8.64 -6.35
CA PHE A 332 -3.50 -8.03 -7.61
C PHE A 332 -3.06 -8.84 -8.82
N LYS A 333 -1.82 -9.35 -8.83
CA LYS A 333 -1.30 -10.21 -9.91
C LYS A 333 -1.95 -11.59 -9.92
N ALA A 334 -2.13 -12.22 -8.75
CA ALA A 334 -2.74 -13.53 -8.62
C ALA A 334 -4.20 -13.54 -9.10
N ALA A 335 -4.95 -12.48 -8.79
CA ALA A 335 -6.31 -12.26 -9.27
C ALA A 335 -6.39 -11.65 -10.68
N GLN A 336 -5.24 -11.45 -11.36
CA GLN A 336 -5.15 -10.88 -12.72
C GLN A 336 -5.85 -9.52 -12.85
N LEU A 337 -5.83 -8.73 -11.78
CA LEU A 337 -6.53 -7.47 -11.72
C LEU A 337 -5.86 -6.43 -12.62
N GLN A 338 -6.71 -5.59 -13.19
CA GLN A 338 -6.32 -4.35 -13.85
C GLN A 338 -6.79 -3.17 -12.99
N PRO A 339 -6.23 -1.96 -13.15
CA PRO A 339 -6.71 -0.79 -12.41
C PRO A 339 -8.20 -0.51 -12.64
N SER A 340 -8.74 -0.87 -13.81
CA SER A 340 -10.15 -0.75 -14.18
C SER A 340 -11.02 -1.93 -13.70
N SER A 341 -10.46 -2.91 -12.99
CA SER A 341 -11.23 -4.03 -12.45
C SER A 341 -12.35 -3.54 -11.52
N PRO A 342 -13.45 -4.32 -11.42
CA PRO A 342 -14.54 -4.02 -10.49
C PRO A 342 -14.06 -3.76 -9.07
N SER A 343 -14.71 -2.81 -8.38
CA SER A 343 -14.36 -2.46 -6.99
C SER A 343 -14.42 -3.66 -6.05
N VAL A 344 -15.35 -4.59 -6.26
CA VAL A 344 -15.51 -5.80 -5.44
C VAL A 344 -14.27 -6.69 -5.51
N ASP A 345 -13.71 -6.90 -6.71
CA ASP A 345 -12.53 -7.74 -6.91
C ASP A 345 -11.27 -7.09 -6.30
N ILE A 346 -11.14 -5.76 -6.45
CA ILE A 346 -10.07 -4.99 -5.84
C ILE A 346 -10.16 -5.07 -4.30
N ALA A 347 -11.35 -4.89 -3.74
CA ALA A 347 -11.57 -4.99 -2.30
C ALA A 347 -11.29 -6.40 -1.76
N ALA A 348 -11.68 -7.44 -2.49
CA ALA A 348 -11.38 -8.82 -2.15
C ALA A 348 -9.87 -9.09 -2.15
N ALA A 349 -9.13 -8.58 -3.14
CA ALA A 349 -7.68 -8.72 -3.20
C ALA A 349 -6.95 -7.94 -2.09
N ILE A 350 -7.43 -6.75 -1.72
CA ILE A 350 -6.90 -5.99 -0.57
C ILE A 350 -7.15 -6.77 0.73
N THR A 351 -8.36 -7.30 0.92
CA THR A 351 -8.71 -8.12 2.08
C THR A 351 -7.80 -9.35 2.19
N ALA A 352 -7.59 -10.06 1.07
CA ALA A 352 -6.68 -11.20 1.00
C ALA A 352 -5.21 -10.81 1.29
N ALA A 353 -4.80 -9.59 0.95
CA ALA A 353 -3.46 -9.10 1.27
C ALA A 353 -3.29 -8.90 2.79
N PHE A 354 -4.26 -8.27 3.46
CA PHE A 354 -4.26 -8.08 4.92
C PHE A 354 -4.25 -9.43 5.66
N GLN A 355 -5.14 -10.35 5.27
CA GLN A 355 -5.21 -11.70 5.84
C GLN A 355 -3.91 -12.48 5.63
N GLN A 356 -3.27 -12.36 4.46
CA GLN A 356 -2.03 -13.06 4.18
C GLN A 356 -0.83 -12.49 4.95
N VAL A 357 -0.70 -11.17 5.06
CA VAL A 357 0.33 -10.55 5.91
C VAL A 357 0.17 -11.02 7.35
N ASP A 358 -1.06 -10.99 7.87
CA ASP A 358 -1.35 -11.39 9.24
C ASP A 358 -0.99 -12.86 9.49
N LYS A 359 -1.43 -13.75 8.59
CA LYS A 359 -1.08 -15.18 8.66
C LYS A 359 0.43 -15.40 8.69
N ASP A 360 1.18 -14.72 7.83
CA ASP A 360 2.64 -14.87 7.77
C ASP A 360 3.32 -14.43 9.08
N ILE A 361 2.78 -13.40 9.74
CA ILE A 361 3.24 -12.91 11.04
C ILE A 361 2.91 -13.93 12.14
N LEU A 362 1.68 -14.44 12.18
CA LEU A 362 1.25 -15.44 13.16
C LEU A 362 2.03 -16.76 13.02
N ASP A 363 2.26 -17.24 11.80
CA ASP A 363 3.06 -18.44 11.52
C ASP A 363 4.54 -18.24 11.89
N SER A 364 5.02 -16.98 11.86
CA SER A 364 6.37 -16.64 12.31
C SER A 364 6.51 -16.58 13.84
N CYS A 365 5.42 -16.47 14.59
CA CYS A 365 5.46 -16.34 16.05
C CYS A 365 6.04 -17.58 16.76
N GLU A 366 5.94 -18.78 16.18
CA GLU A 366 6.57 -19.98 16.74
C GLU A 366 8.10 -19.90 16.73
N ARG A 367 8.66 -19.32 15.66
CA ARG A 367 10.11 -19.13 15.50
C ARG A 367 10.61 -17.82 16.12
N LYS A 368 9.71 -16.86 16.31
CA LYS A 368 9.97 -15.53 16.87
C LYS A 368 8.95 -15.20 17.96
N PRO A 369 9.06 -15.81 19.16
CA PRO A 369 8.08 -15.63 20.23
C PRO A 369 7.89 -14.16 20.66
N GLN A 370 8.89 -13.31 20.46
CA GLN A 370 8.80 -11.88 20.73
C GLN A 370 7.74 -11.14 19.89
N LEU A 371 7.26 -11.73 18.78
CA LEU A 371 6.17 -11.18 17.97
C LEU A 371 4.79 -11.44 18.57
N GLN A 372 4.64 -12.43 19.45
CA GLN A 372 3.34 -12.87 19.96
C GLN A 372 2.53 -11.75 20.66
N PRO A 373 3.13 -10.89 21.52
CA PRO A 373 2.38 -9.80 22.15
C PRO A 373 2.31 -8.53 21.29
N GLN A 374 2.91 -8.54 20.08
CA GLN A 374 2.97 -7.36 19.24
C GLN A 374 1.83 -7.36 18.22
N GLY A 375 1.31 -6.18 17.96
CA GLY A 375 0.32 -5.94 16.93
C GLY A 375 0.50 -4.57 16.30
N SER A 376 -0.33 -4.27 15.32
CA SER A 376 -0.39 -2.95 14.73
C SER A 376 -1.75 -2.71 14.09
N THR A 377 -2.19 -1.46 14.07
CA THR A 377 -3.21 -1.00 13.12
C THR A 377 -2.64 -1.08 11.69
N ALA A 378 -3.52 -0.97 10.71
CA ALA A 378 -3.08 -0.72 9.34
C ALA A 378 -4.14 0.09 8.61
N THR A 379 -3.85 1.37 8.37
CA THR A 379 -4.68 2.25 7.55
C THR A 379 -3.93 2.64 6.29
N ILE A 380 -4.43 2.22 5.13
CA ILE A 380 -3.82 2.50 3.84
C ILE A 380 -4.72 3.35 2.95
N PHE A 381 -4.09 4.17 2.10
CA PHE A 381 -4.73 4.99 1.08
C PHE A 381 -4.02 4.81 -0.26
N MET A 382 -4.79 4.73 -1.34
CA MET A 382 -4.29 4.65 -2.70
C MET A 382 -5.15 5.50 -3.63
N VAL A 383 -4.50 6.07 -4.65
CA VAL A 383 -5.21 6.67 -5.78
C VAL A 383 -5.05 5.79 -7.01
N ASN A 384 -6.17 5.26 -7.46
CA ASN A 384 -6.28 4.49 -8.69
C ASN A 384 -6.76 5.39 -9.82
N TYR A 385 -5.86 5.71 -10.75
CA TYR A 385 -6.12 6.55 -11.94
C TYR A 385 -6.79 5.80 -13.10
N SER A 386 -7.57 4.76 -12.81
CA SER A 386 -8.51 4.17 -13.77
C SER A 386 -9.56 5.19 -14.21
N THR A 387 -10.43 4.83 -15.16
CA THR A 387 -11.49 5.70 -15.64
C THR A 387 -12.83 5.06 -15.30
N PRO A 388 -13.65 5.67 -14.40
CA PRO A 388 -13.38 6.89 -13.63
C PRO A 388 -12.30 6.71 -12.55
N PRO A 389 -11.59 7.77 -12.14
CA PRO A 389 -10.55 7.68 -11.11
C PRO A 389 -11.18 7.47 -9.73
N ARG A 390 -10.51 6.65 -8.91
CA ARG A 390 -11.02 6.21 -7.61
C ARG A 390 -9.96 6.38 -6.53
N MET A 391 -10.39 6.81 -5.35
CA MET A 391 -9.60 6.65 -4.13
C MET A 391 -9.99 5.33 -3.46
N ILE A 392 -9.02 4.69 -2.83
CA ILE A 392 -9.20 3.43 -2.12
C ILE A 392 -8.62 3.61 -0.73
N VAL A 393 -9.42 3.30 0.29
CA VAL A 393 -9.00 3.27 1.69
C VAL A 393 -9.29 1.89 2.26
N ALA A 394 -8.37 1.35 3.04
CA ALA A 394 -8.61 0.13 3.79
C ALA A 394 -8.00 0.26 5.18
N SER A 395 -8.76 -0.08 6.23
CA SER A 395 -8.29 0.04 7.61
C SER A 395 -8.61 -1.17 8.49
N VAL A 396 -7.69 -1.51 9.39
CA VAL A 396 -7.93 -2.25 10.63
C VAL A 396 -7.35 -1.46 11.80
N GLY A 397 -8.04 -1.47 12.94
CA GLY A 397 -7.70 -0.67 14.12
C GLY A 397 -8.43 0.66 14.16
N ASP A 398 -7.81 1.63 14.84
CA ASP A 398 -8.34 2.96 15.22
C ASP A 398 -7.51 4.13 14.68
N SER A 399 -6.47 3.85 13.88
CA SER A 399 -5.88 4.88 13.00
C SER A 399 -6.89 5.33 11.94
N ARG A 400 -6.79 6.58 11.49
CA ARG A 400 -7.86 7.24 10.73
C ARG A 400 -7.37 7.90 9.44
N ALA A 401 -8.21 7.85 8.41
CA ALA A 401 -8.04 8.66 7.20
C ALA A 401 -9.16 9.71 7.07
N VAL A 402 -8.80 10.97 6.83
CA VAL A 402 -9.73 12.11 6.74
C VAL A 402 -9.45 12.90 5.46
N LEU A 403 -10.45 13.01 4.60
CA LEU A 403 -10.42 13.78 3.37
C LEU A 403 -10.87 15.22 3.61
N CYS A 404 -10.13 16.18 3.08
CA CYS A 404 -10.62 17.54 2.89
C CYS A 404 -11.27 17.66 1.51
N ARG A 405 -12.61 17.75 1.47
CA ARG A 405 -13.39 17.99 0.26
C ARG A 405 -14.16 19.29 0.39
N ASP A 406 -13.90 20.23 -0.50
CA ASP A 406 -14.54 21.55 -0.49
C ASP A 406 -14.38 22.29 0.86
N GLY A 407 -13.23 22.09 1.52
CA GLY A 407 -12.95 22.62 2.85
C GLY A 407 -13.74 21.96 3.99
N ARG A 408 -14.34 20.79 3.80
CA ARG A 408 -14.97 20.01 4.89
C ARG A 408 -14.20 18.74 5.16
N ALA A 409 -14.12 18.34 6.43
CA ALA A 409 -13.57 17.04 6.80
C ALA A 409 -14.59 15.93 6.53
N ILE A 410 -14.17 14.92 5.77
CA ILE A 410 -14.92 13.69 5.52
C ILE A 410 -14.08 12.53 6.01
N VAL A 411 -14.56 11.83 7.04
CA VAL A 411 -13.87 10.64 7.56
C VAL A 411 -14.05 9.49 6.57
N LEU A 412 -12.94 8.87 6.15
CA LEU A 412 -12.92 7.78 5.17
C LEU A 412 -12.79 6.40 5.83
N THR A 413 -12.55 6.35 7.15
CA THR A 413 -12.41 5.12 7.93
C THR A 413 -13.43 5.11 9.07
N ARG A 414 -13.68 3.91 9.61
CA ARG A 414 -14.40 3.72 10.86
C ARG A 414 -13.43 3.08 11.85
N ASP A 415 -13.36 3.61 13.06
CA ASP A 415 -12.51 3.05 14.10
C ASP A 415 -13.12 1.71 14.58
N HIS A 416 -12.29 0.69 14.76
CA HIS A 416 -12.71 -0.64 15.18
C HIS A 416 -12.81 -0.76 16.71
N ASP A 417 -13.70 0.04 17.30
CA ASP A 417 -13.87 0.23 18.74
C ASP A 417 -14.55 -0.98 19.43
N PRO A 418 -14.04 -1.46 20.59
CA PRO A 418 -14.72 -2.46 21.44
C PRO A 418 -16.14 -2.09 21.90
N GLU A 419 -16.51 -0.82 21.91
CA GLU A 419 -17.86 -0.34 22.25
C GLU A 419 -18.83 -0.36 21.06
N ASP A 420 -18.32 -0.50 19.82
CA ASP A 420 -19.17 -0.65 18.64
C ASP A 420 -20.03 -1.93 18.77
N PRO A 421 -21.38 -1.84 18.67
CA PRO A 421 -22.25 -2.99 18.91
C PRO A 421 -21.99 -4.18 17.99
N ILE A 422 -21.55 -3.94 16.75
CA ILE A 422 -21.26 -5.00 15.77
C ILE A 422 -19.96 -5.69 16.15
N GLU A 423 -18.90 -4.92 16.43
CA GLU A 423 -17.61 -5.48 16.87
C GLU A 423 -17.72 -6.19 18.21
N ARG A 424 -18.41 -5.60 19.20
CA ARG A 424 -18.69 -6.23 20.50
C ARG A 424 -19.38 -7.59 20.32
N SER A 425 -20.45 -7.64 19.53
CA SER A 425 -21.17 -8.89 19.27
C SER A 425 -20.28 -9.94 18.62
N ARG A 426 -19.39 -9.53 17.69
CA ARG A 426 -18.41 -10.41 17.05
C ARG A 426 -17.42 -10.98 18.07
N VAL A 427 -16.84 -10.14 18.93
CA VAL A 427 -15.88 -10.56 19.96
C VAL A 427 -16.52 -11.52 20.97
N GLU A 428 -17.73 -11.21 21.44
CA GLU A 428 -18.47 -12.06 22.39
C GLU A 428 -18.82 -13.42 21.78
N LYS A 429 -19.25 -13.46 20.51
CA LYS A 429 -19.49 -14.72 19.76
C LYS A 429 -18.22 -15.55 19.57
N ALA A 430 -17.06 -14.91 19.45
CA ALA A 430 -15.77 -15.58 19.40
C ALA A 430 -15.28 -16.08 20.77
N GLY A 431 -16.04 -15.86 21.85
CA GLY A 431 -15.71 -16.29 23.21
C GLY A 431 -14.87 -15.29 24.02
N GLY A 432 -14.73 -14.06 23.53
CA GLY A 432 -14.11 -12.94 24.24
C GLY A 432 -15.10 -12.19 25.14
N GLN A 433 -14.59 -11.21 25.87
CA GLN A 433 -15.38 -10.29 26.67
C GLN A 433 -14.88 -8.86 26.47
N ILE A 434 -15.80 -7.89 26.46
CA ILE A 434 -15.45 -6.47 26.52
C ILE A 434 -15.51 -6.00 27.97
N MET A 435 -14.40 -5.46 28.48
CA MET A 435 -14.31 -4.96 29.85
C MET A 435 -13.78 -3.52 29.86
N MET A 436 -14.33 -2.70 30.75
CA MET A 436 -13.79 -1.37 31.02
C MET A 436 -12.55 -1.49 31.92
N VAL A 437 -11.40 -1.07 31.42
CA VAL A 437 -10.12 -1.06 32.15
C VAL A 437 -9.58 0.37 32.13
N GLN A 438 -9.50 0.99 33.31
CA GLN A 438 -9.07 2.39 33.46
C GLN A 438 -9.88 3.37 32.59
N GLY A 439 -11.17 3.11 32.42
CA GLY A 439 -12.07 3.96 31.63
C GLY A 439 -12.00 3.74 30.11
N VAL A 440 -11.22 2.78 29.63
CA VAL A 440 -11.14 2.41 28.21
C VAL A 440 -11.71 1.00 28.03
N ALA A 441 -12.60 0.82 27.05
CA ALA A 441 -13.14 -0.48 26.71
C ALA A 441 -12.04 -1.34 26.06
N ARG A 442 -11.91 -2.59 26.53
CA ARG A 442 -10.87 -3.50 26.04
C ARG A 442 -11.42 -4.89 25.77
N VAL A 443 -10.93 -5.50 24.70
CA VAL A 443 -11.09 -6.92 24.40
C VAL A 443 -10.25 -7.73 25.39
N CYS A 444 -10.89 -8.67 26.09
CA CYS A 444 -10.29 -9.53 27.10
C CYS A 444 -10.57 -11.01 26.80
N THR A 445 -9.68 -11.90 27.24
CA THR A 445 -9.84 -13.36 27.10
C THR A 445 -10.28 -14.01 28.43
N SER A 446 -11.10 -15.07 28.36
CA SER A 446 -11.59 -15.81 29.55
C SER A 446 -10.47 -16.49 30.37
N LYS A 447 -9.33 -16.85 29.74
CA LYS A 447 -8.18 -17.48 30.42
C LYS A 447 -7.22 -16.49 31.06
N THR A 448 -7.31 -15.20 30.74
CA THR A 448 -6.49 -14.17 31.36
C THR A 448 -7.18 -13.61 32.61
N LYS A 449 -7.20 -14.38 33.71
CA LYS A 449 -7.32 -13.79 35.06
C LYS A 449 -6.12 -12.86 35.40
N ARG A 450 -5.14 -12.75 34.50
CA ARG A 450 -4.13 -11.68 34.48
C ARG A 450 -4.70 -10.49 33.69
N VAL A 451 -5.34 -9.59 34.43
CA VAL A 451 -6.03 -8.34 34.04
C VAL A 451 -5.14 -7.31 33.29
N MET A 452 -3.96 -7.67 32.77
CA MET A 452 -2.91 -6.70 32.37
C MET A 452 -2.74 -6.46 30.86
N GLN A 453 -3.41 -7.20 29.97
CA GLN A 453 -3.27 -7.02 28.52
C GLN A 453 -4.63 -7.15 27.83
N GLY A 454 -5.48 -6.13 27.97
CA GLY A 454 -6.66 -6.00 27.11
C GLY A 454 -6.32 -5.17 25.87
N LEU A 455 -6.87 -5.51 24.70
CA LEU A 455 -6.68 -4.75 23.46
C LEU A 455 -7.74 -3.65 23.36
N ALA A 456 -7.33 -2.40 23.13
CA ALA A 456 -8.26 -1.24 23.05
C ALA A 456 -8.97 -1.12 21.68
N MET A 457 -8.73 -2.08 20.78
CA MET A 457 -9.34 -2.19 19.47
C MET A 457 -9.77 -3.64 19.21
N THR A 458 -10.63 -3.83 18.22
CA THR A 458 -11.23 -5.14 17.90
C THR A 458 -10.67 -5.76 16.64
N ARG A 459 -9.94 -5.01 15.81
CA ARG A 459 -9.27 -5.49 14.60
C ARG A 459 -7.85 -4.97 14.56
N SER A 460 -6.92 -5.83 14.15
CA SER A 460 -5.49 -5.51 14.10
C SER A 460 -4.74 -6.53 13.26
N ILE A 461 -3.50 -6.22 12.89
CA ILE A 461 -2.52 -7.17 12.36
C ILE A 461 -1.61 -7.63 13.52
N GLY A 462 -1.19 -8.89 13.54
CA GLY A 462 -0.46 -9.48 14.66
C GLY A 462 -1.39 -9.91 15.79
N ASP A 463 -1.04 -9.59 17.04
CA ASP A 463 -1.83 -9.90 18.25
C ASP A 463 -2.15 -11.38 18.41
N TYR A 464 -1.10 -12.22 18.38
CA TYR A 464 -1.21 -13.67 18.37
C TYR A 464 -2.16 -14.22 19.45
N TYR A 465 -2.06 -13.70 20.68
CA TYR A 465 -2.89 -14.15 21.81
C TYR A 465 -4.37 -13.80 21.69
N PHE A 466 -4.72 -12.82 20.85
CA PHE A 466 -6.10 -12.45 20.54
C PHE A 466 -6.63 -13.15 19.29
N LYS A 467 -5.81 -13.95 18.61
CA LYS A 467 -6.17 -14.71 17.41
C LYS A 467 -6.06 -16.22 17.58
N ARG A 468 -5.35 -16.68 18.62
CA ARG A 468 -5.15 -18.10 18.95
C ARG A 468 -5.47 -18.36 20.43
N PRO A 469 -6.34 -19.33 20.75
CA PRO A 469 -7.07 -20.22 19.84
C PRO A 469 -8.32 -19.59 19.19
N HIS A 470 -8.78 -18.44 19.67
CA HIS A 470 -10.00 -17.77 19.20
C HIS A 470 -9.67 -16.47 18.47
N ALA A 471 -10.43 -16.14 17.42
CA ALA A 471 -10.27 -14.93 16.63
C ALA A 471 -11.01 -13.73 17.27
N LEU A 472 -10.51 -13.28 18.42
CA LEU A 472 -11.05 -12.11 19.13
C LEU A 472 -10.68 -10.81 18.41
N SER A 473 -9.44 -10.70 17.92
CA SER A 473 -9.06 -9.73 16.89
C SER A 473 -9.09 -10.39 15.51
N ILE A 474 -9.41 -9.63 14.46
CA ILE A 474 -9.39 -10.10 13.07
C ILE A 474 -8.59 -9.13 12.17
N PRO A 475 -7.94 -9.61 11.10
CA PRO A 475 -7.20 -8.78 10.17
C PRO A 475 -8.05 -8.24 9.01
N ASP A 476 -9.35 -8.53 8.98
CA ASP A 476 -10.25 -8.14 7.89
C ASP A 476 -10.48 -6.61 7.88
N PRO A 477 -10.02 -5.91 6.82
CA PRO A 477 -10.16 -4.47 6.75
C PRO A 477 -11.57 -4.05 6.33
N ASP A 478 -12.02 -2.91 6.84
CA ASP A 478 -13.11 -2.17 6.19
C ASP A 478 -12.50 -1.48 4.94
N VAL A 479 -12.97 -1.84 3.75
CA VAL A 479 -12.47 -1.30 2.46
C VAL A 479 -13.49 -0.36 1.84
N GLN A 480 -13.09 0.89 1.58
CA GLN A 480 -13.87 1.89 0.87
C GLN A 480 -13.23 2.22 -0.48
N ILE A 481 -14.02 2.17 -1.54
CA ILE A 481 -13.59 2.57 -2.90
C ILE A 481 -14.56 3.64 -3.38
N LEU A 482 -14.08 4.87 -3.50
CA LEU A 482 -14.90 6.05 -3.76
C LEU A 482 -14.42 6.75 -5.02
N PRO A 483 -15.31 7.34 -5.84
CA PRO A 483 -14.90 8.19 -6.94
C PRO A 483 -14.16 9.42 -6.41
N LEU A 484 -13.10 9.81 -7.12
CA LEU A 484 -12.46 11.10 -6.88
C LEU A 484 -13.34 12.24 -7.37
N ASP A 485 -13.39 13.31 -6.60
CA ASP A 485 -14.15 14.52 -6.92
C ASP A 485 -13.19 15.69 -7.16
N GLN A 486 -13.55 16.61 -8.07
CA GLN A 486 -12.72 17.78 -8.35
C GLN A 486 -12.59 18.73 -7.16
N LYS A 487 -13.39 18.58 -6.11
CA LYS A 487 -13.32 19.37 -4.86
C LYS A 487 -12.40 18.75 -3.82
N ASP A 488 -11.80 17.58 -4.09
CA ASP A 488 -10.87 16.91 -3.21
C ASP A 488 -9.53 17.67 -3.15
N CYS A 489 -9.17 18.15 -1.96
CA CYS A 489 -7.98 18.98 -1.75
C CYS A 489 -6.78 18.18 -1.24
N PHE A 490 -6.96 17.42 -0.17
CA PHE A 490 -5.93 16.57 0.43
C PHE A 490 -6.55 15.52 1.35
N VAL A 491 -5.78 14.48 1.67
CA VAL A 491 -6.12 13.45 2.67
C VAL A 491 -5.08 13.47 3.79
N LEU A 492 -5.54 13.37 5.03
CA LEU A 492 -4.72 13.10 6.19
C LEU A 492 -4.86 11.62 6.57
N LEU A 493 -3.76 10.90 6.75
CA LEU A 493 -3.74 9.59 7.43
C LEU A 493 -2.99 9.78 8.74
N ALA A 494 -3.57 9.35 9.85
CA ALA A 494 -2.96 9.57 11.16
C ALA A 494 -3.25 8.45 12.17
N SER A 495 -2.33 8.25 13.12
CA SER A 495 -2.52 7.37 14.28
C SER A 495 -3.50 7.98 15.28
N ASP A 496 -3.95 7.18 16.25
CA ASP A 496 -4.92 7.63 17.25
C ASP A 496 -4.36 8.77 18.13
N GLY A 497 -3.04 8.82 18.35
CA GLY A 497 -2.38 9.89 19.10
C GLY A 497 -2.63 11.31 18.57
N ILE A 498 -3.08 11.44 17.31
CA ILE A 498 -3.50 12.71 16.69
C ILE A 498 -4.93 13.10 17.04
N PHE A 499 -5.84 12.14 17.24
CA PHE A 499 -7.27 12.40 17.42
C PHE A 499 -7.77 12.11 18.83
N GLU A 500 -7.14 11.17 19.53
CA GLU A 500 -7.55 10.78 20.87
C GLU A 500 -7.34 11.96 21.83
N LYS A 501 -8.45 12.53 22.30
CA LYS A 501 -8.52 13.60 23.32
C LYS A 501 -7.86 14.94 22.95
N THR A 502 -7.36 15.10 21.73
CA THR A 502 -6.57 16.30 21.32
C THR A 502 -7.31 17.20 20.34
N MET A 503 -7.86 16.65 19.25
CA MET A 503 -8.59 17.44 18.24
C MET A 503 -9.62 16.66 17.45
N THR A 504 -10.60 17.38 16.90
CA THR A 504 -11.61 16.86 15.98
C THR A 504 -11.09 16.76 14.55
N ASN A 505 -11.80 16.02 13.68
CA ASN A 505 -11.44 15.89 12.27
C ASN A 505 -11.44 17.24 11.53
N ASP A 506 -12.41 18.12 11.82
CA ASP A 506 -12.48 19.46 11.23
C ASP A 506 -11.32 20.35 11.69
N GLN A 507 -10.92 20.26 12.97
CA GLN A 507 -9.75 20.97 13.50
C GLN A 507 -8.45 20.49 12.83
N ALA A 508 -8.26 19.18 12.67
CA ALA A 508 -7.10 18.62 11.99
C ALA A 508 -7.02 19.10 10.52
N VAL A 509 -8.15 19.08 9.80
CA VAL A 509 -8.24 19.58 8.42
C VAL A 509 -7.98 21.08 8.34
N ALA A 510 -8.49 21.88 9.28
CA ALA A 510 -8.24 23.32 9.31
C ALA A 510 -6.78 23.67 9.60
N LEU A 511 -6.14 22.98 10.54
CA LEU A 511 -4.71 23.13 10.87
C LEU A 511 -3.82 22.74 9.68
N ALA A 512 -4.11 21.59 9.06
CA ALA A 512 -3.41 21.17 7.86
C ALA A 512 -3.57 22.22 6.74
N ALA A 513 -4.80 22.69 6.52
CA ALA A 513 -5.10 23.68 5.50
C ALA A 513 -4.40 25.03 5.72
N GLU A 514 -4.14 25.40 6.97
CA GLU A 514 -3.41 26.61 7.31
C GLU A 514 -1.98 26.62 6.79
N ARG A 515 -1.27 25.49 6.95
CA ARG A 515 0.13 25.38 6.55
C ARG A 515 0.31 24.87 5.13
N LEU A 516 -0.65 24.12 4.58
CA LEU A 516 -0.56 23.52 3.25
C LEU A 516 -0.19 24.52 2.15
N LYS A 517 -0.76 25.73 2.19
CA LYS A 517 -0.52 26.75 1.16
C LYS A 517 0.93 27.25 1.13
N ALA A 518 1.53 27.47 2.30
CA ALA A 518 2.83 28.11 2.43
C ALA A 518 3.97 27.09 2.49
N GLU A 519 3.71 25.94 3.11
CA GLU A 519 4.72 24.95 3.50
C GLU A 519 4.45 23.56 2.88
N GLY A 520 3.40 23.43 2.06
CA GLY A 520 3.04 22.18 1.41
C GLY A 520 2.59 21.09 2.40
N PRO A 521 2.56 19.82 1.95
CA PRO A 521 2.16 18.68 2.78
C PRO A 521 3.03 18.50 4.04
N GLU A 522 4.30 18.93 4.00
CA GLU A 522 5.21 18.88 5.14
C GLU A 522 4.72 19.77 6.27
N GLY A 523 4.48 21.06 6.00
CA GLY A 523 3.95 21.97 7.02
C GLY A 523 2.57 21.55 7.51
N ALA A 524 1.74 20.99 6.64
CA ALA A 524 0.43 20.45 7.02
C ALA A 524 0.54 19.30 8.04
N ALA A 525 1.38 18.29 7.77
CA ALA A 525 1.59 17.16 8.67
C ALA A 525 2.22 17.60 10.00
N LYS A 526 3.25 18.45 9.95
CA LYS A 526 3.91 19.01 11.15
C LYS A 526 2.96 19.82 12.01
N ALA A 527 2.07 20.63 11.42
CA ALA A 527 1.09 21.42 12.17
C ALA A 527 0.12 20.55 12.97
N VAL A 528 -0.36 19.46 12.36
CA VAL A 528 -1.27 18.52 13.01
C VAL A 528 -0.58 17.81 14.18
N ILE A 529 0.66 17.32 13.99
CA ILE A 529 1.44 16.69 15.08
C ILE A 529 1.74 17.66 16.21
N ARG A 530 2.22 18.88 15.89
CA ARG A 530 2.52 19.89 16.91
C ARG A 530 1.30 20.25 17.74
N ASN A 531 0.13 20.37 17.11
CA ASN A 531 -1.10 20.63 17.85
C ASN A 531 -1.51 19.45 18.72
N ALA A 532 -1.39 18.20 18.25
CA ALA A 532 -1.69 17.03 19.08
C ALA A 532 -0.79 16.99 20.33
N TYR A 533 0.51 17.24 20.14
CA TYR A 533 1.47 17.30 21.25
C TYR A 533 1.16 18.44 22.22
N SER A 534 0.88 19.66 21.73
CA SER A 534 0.60 20.81 22.60
C SER A 534 -0.72 20.69 23.36
N GLN A 535 -1.67 19.90 22.85
CA GLN A 535 -2.90 19.52 23.56
C GLN A 535 -2.70 18.37 24.56
N GLY A 536 -1.46 17.91 24.76
CA GLY A 536 -1.09 16.94 25.78
C GLY A 536 -1.20 15.49 25.35
N SER A 537 -1.09 15.18 24.05
CA SER A 537 -1.02 13.78 23.62
C SER A 537 0.17 13.06 24.26
N GLU A 538 -0.10 11.91 24.85
CA GLU A 538 0.92 11.08 25.49
C GLU A 538 1.39 9.92 24.60
N ASP A 539 0.84 9.80 23.37
CA ASP A 539 1.15 8.71 22.44
C ASP A 539 2.22 9.04 21.38
N ASN A 540 2.58 8.04 20.58
CA ASN A 540 3.23 8.25 19.30
C ASN A 540 2.31 9.04 18.37
N LEU A 541 2.90 9.94 17.61
CA LEU A 541 2.18 10.89 16.76
C LEU A 541 2.65 10.69 15.34
N SER A 542 1.82 10.11 14.48
CA SER A 542 2.12 9.95 13.06
C SER A 542 1.04 10.56 12.21
N CYS A 543 1.43 11.35 11.22
CA CYS A 543 0.51 11.98 10.27
C CYS A 543 1.14 12.05 8.88
N ILE A 544 0.40 11.62 7.87
CA ILE A 544 0.71 11.77 6.46
C ILE A 544 -0.29 12.75 5.85
N CYS A 545 0.19 13.76 5.16
CA CYS A 545 -0.64 14.59 4.29
C CYS A 545 -0.38 14.21 2.83
N VAL A 546 -1.45 13.91 2.08
CA VAL A 546 -1.41 13.64 0.65
C VAL A 546 -2.28 14.67 -0.07
N GLN A 547 -1.64 15.60 -0.79
CA GLN A 547 -2.29 16.69 -1.51
C GLN A 547 -2.56 16.31 -2.96
N PHE A 548 -3.78 16.60 -3.42
CA PHE A 548 -4.15 16.47 -4.83
C PHE A 548 -3.70 17.67 -5.65
N ASP A 549 -3.24 17.42 -6.88
CA ASP A 549 -2.53 18.38 -7.73
C ASP A 549 -3.40 19.01 -8.84
N TRP A 550 -4.70 18.69 -8.90
CA TRP A 550 -5.60 19.24 -9.93
C TRP A 550 -6.08 20.67 -9.65
N HIS A 551 -5.94 21.17 -8.42
CA HIS A 551 -6.30 22.54 -8.06
C HIS A 551 -5.19 23.54 -8.39
N ASP A 552 -5.54 24.65 -9.03
CA ASP A 552 -4.65 25.81 -9.07
C ASP A 552 -4.57 26.50 -7.70
N ALA A 553 -3.56 27.36 -7.53
CA ALA A 553 -3.31 28.03 -6.25
C ALA A 553 -4.49 28.90 -5.77
N LYS A 554 -5.30 29.45 -6.68
CA LYS A 554 -6.46 30.30 -6.32
C LYS A 554 -7.63 29.46 -5.82
N SER A 555 -7.93 28.39 -6.53
CA SER A 555 -9.01 27.46 -6.20
C SER A 555 -8.70 26.75 -4.88
N LEU A 556 -7.46 26.29 -4.71
CA LEU A 556 -7.00 25.70 -3.46
C LEU A 556 -7.17 26.70 -2.30
N ASP A 557 -6.74 27.96 -2.45
CA ASP A 557 -6.89 28.99 -1.41
C ASP A 557 -8.36 29.20 -0.96
N VAL A 558 -9.32 29.10 -1.88
CA VAL A 558 -10.76 29.18 -1.54
C VAL A 558 -11.16 28.01 -0.64
N PHE A 559 -10.78 26.78 -0.99
CA PHE A 559 -11.11 25.60 -0.18
C PHE A 559 -10.40 25.59 1.17
N LEU A 560 -9.14 26.01 1.23
CA LEU A 560 -8.38 26.10 2.48
C LEU A 560 -8.97 27.17 3.42
N LYS A 561 -9.46 28.29 2.89
CA LYS A 561 -10.22 29.28 3.68
C LYS A 561 -11.53 28.73 4.23
N ARG A 562 -12.25 27.90 3.44
CA ARG A 562 -13.46 27.21 3.91
C ARG A 562 -13.15 26.22 5.03
N ALA A 563 -12.07 25.46 4.93
CA ALA A 563 -11.61 24.57 5.99
C ALA A 563 -11.43 25.29 7.33
N LYS A 564 -10.76 26.46 7.31
CA LYS A 564 -10.60 27.30 8.50
C LYS A 564 -11.93 27.79 9.07
N ALA A 565 -12.87 28.16 8.20
CA ALA A 565 -14.18 28.67 8.63
C ALA A 565 -15.09 27.56 9.20
N ASN A 566 -14.92 26.32 8.76
CA ASN A 566 -15.72 25.17 9.22
C ASN A 566 -15.24 24.60 10.56
N ALA A 567 -13.99 24.89 10.98
CA ALA A 567 -13.54 24.50 12.30
C ALA A 567 -14.32 25.26 13.39
N THR A 568 -14.99 24.51 14.26
CA THR A 568 -15.60 25.08 15.47
C THR A 568 -14.48 25.68 16.34
N PRO A 569 -14.65 26.89 16.90
CA PRO A 569 -13.66 27.45 17.82
C PRO A 569 -13.37 26.46 18.96
N ALA A 570 -12.10 26.24 19.27
CA ALA A 570 -11.72 25.39 20.39
C ALA A 570 -12.40 25.90 21.68
N THR A 571 -12.96 24.99 22.47
CA THR A 571 -13.64 25.30 23.74
C THR A 571 -12.67 25.87 24.79
N GLN A 572 -11.36 25.84 24.55
CA GLN A 572 -10.37 26.60 25.27
C GLN A 572 -9.35 27.25 24.33
N PRO A 573 -9.02 28.54 24.52
CA PRO A 573 -7.93 29.17 23.79
C PRO A 573 -6.62 28.47 24.12
N ILE A 574 -5.81 28.24 23.09
CA ILE A 574 -4.43 27.76 23.19
C ILE A 574 -3.68 28.70 24.15
N PRO A 575 -3.06 28.21 25.23
CA PRO A 575 -2.19 29.04 26.04
C PRO A 575 -1.08 29.59 25.15
N ALA A 576 -0.93 30.91 25.07
CA ALA A 576 0.08 31.56 24.23
C ALA A 576 1.51 31.05 24.51
N ALA A 577 1.77 30.54 25.72
CA ALA A 577 3.05 29.94 26.10
C ALA A 577 3.40 28.62 25.40
N ALA A 578 2.44 27.92 24.76
CA ALA A 578 2.71 26.67 24.02
C ALA A 578 3.01 26.92 22.53
N VAL A 579 2.87 28.17 22.06
CA VAL A 579 3.08 28.57 20.66
C VAL A 579 4.45 29.22 20.45
N GLU A 580 5.14 29.62 21.52
CA GLU A 580 6.40 30.39 21.46
C GLU A 580 7.61 29.70 22.09
N ASP A 581 7.57 28.39 22.35
CA ASP A 581 8.81 27.66 22.68
C ASP A 581 9.50 27.15 21.40
N ASP A 582 9.92 28.08 20.55
CA ASP A 582 10.84 27.83 19.43
C ASP A 582 12.24 27.36 19.92
N SER A 583 12.45 27.20 21.23
CA SER A 583 13.72 26.72 21.79
C SER A 583 13.80 25.18 21.87
N PHE A 584 12.67 24.48 21.81
CA PHE A 584 12.62 23.04 21.64
C PHE A 584 12.22 22.72 20.21
N ASP A 585 13.20 22.66 19.31
CA ASP A 585 12.95 22.20 17.96
C ASP A 585 12.71 20.69 17.98
N MET A 586 11.42 20.33 18.03
CA MET A 586 10.91 18.96 17.85
C MET A 586 11.42 18.33 16.53
N PHE A 587 11.96 19.12 15.60
CA PHE A 587 12.36 18.69 14.26
C PHE A 587 13.78 19.17 13.85
N ALA A 588 14.63 19.64 14.78
CA ALA A 588 16.05 20.02 14.52
C ALA A 588 17.00 18.83 14.47
#